data_AF-A0A6N6S2Z4-F1
#
_entry.id   AF-A0A6N6S2Z4-F1
#
_cell.length_a   1.000
_cell.length_b   1.000
_cell.length_c   1.000
_cell.angle_alpha   90.00
_cell.angle_beta   90.00
_cell.angle_gamma   90.00
#
_symmetry.space_group_name_H-M   'P 1'
#
loop_
_entity.id
_entity.type
_entity.pdbx_description
1 polymer ?
#
loop_
_entity_poly.entity_id
_entity_poly.type
_entity_poly.pdbx_seq_one_letter_code
_entity_poly.pdbx_strand_id
1 'polypeptide(L)'
;MMNTIKFALLFSSFLGVLCALYATLLTVAALYTKAGIKSFCSINNLFDCNYVASSGAALLFGVPLAWWAFTYYLWLISVVTLTFVSSQNHRPLIIAAFIVSLPVLVLSIFKAWQMIFYLKVICIFCILLYLANATIFWSLIKILNLKYTRKQVNTGLQLQQSGRKAWYRPVNVSIPALASALVVVFTGYYIMKMLFPVSGSPKMKSYLTEAKLAGRDVIVKEALTRHFAQPRRNIELPRGTPAFGDPQAPVTIIEFSDFQCPYCQVASIKLKELLSEFSVMVKLCFIHYPL
;
A
#
# COMPACT_ATOMS: atom_id res chain seq x y z
N MET A 1 -7.09 -40.81 3.70
CA MET A 1 -7.51 -39.51 3.14
C MET A 1 -7.19 -38.32 4.05
N MET A 2 -7.56 -38.36 5.33
CA MET A 2 -7.34 -37.22 6.24
C MET A 2 -5.84 -36.88 6.45
N ASN A 3 -4.97 -37.90 6.53
CA ASN A 3 -3.52 -37.67 6.65
C ASN A 3 -2.94 -37.01 5.39
N THR A 4 -3.36 -37.44 4.19
CA THR A 4 -2.94 -36.86 2.91
C THR A 4 -3.24 -35.36 2.83
N ILE A 5 -4.42 -34.94 3.32
CA ILE A 5 -4.82 -33.52 3.32
C ILE A 5 -3.98 -32.73 4.34
N LYS A 6 -3.70 -33.28 5.53
CA LYS A 6 -2.81 -32.64 6.50
C LYS A 6 -1.39 -32.50 5.96
N PHE A 7 -0.88 -33.49 5.22
CA PHE A 7 0.41 -33.40 4.54
C PHE A 7 0.41 -32.31 3.47
N ALA A 8 -0.63 -32.22 2.64
CA ALA A 8 -0.75 -31.15 1.65
C ALA A 8 -0.78 -29.75 2.30
N LEU A 9 -1.50 -29.61 3.42
CA LEU A 9 -1.54 -28.38 4.21
C LEU A 9 -0.16 -28.02 4.78
N LEU A 10 0.55 -28.98 5.36
CA LEU A 10 1.89 -28.79 5.92
C LEU A 10 2.91 -28.42 4.83
N PHE A 11 2.90 -29.16 3.73
CA PHE A 11 3.78 -28.92 2.58
C PHE A 11 3.56 -27.53 1.97
N SER A 12 2.30 -27.15 1.75
CA SER A 12 1.95 -25.83 1.22
C SER A 12 2.38 -24.71 2.16
N SER A 13 2.24 -24.91 3.48
CA SER A 13 2.69 -23.95 4.49
C SER A 13 4.21 -23.81 4.50
N PHE A 14 4.95 -24.92 4.39
CA PHE A 14 6.41 -24.91 4.33
C PHE A 14 6.93 -24.22 3.07
N LEU A 15 6.37 -24.54 1.90
CA LEU A 15 6.67 -23.85 0.65
C LEU A 15 6.35 -22.35 0.76
N GLY A 16 5.24 -22.02 1.41
CA GLY A 16 4.84 -20.66 1.74
C GLY A 16 5.90 -19.90 2.54
N VAL A 17 6.44 -20.50 3.61
CA VAL A 17 7.53 -19.91 4.41
C VAL A 17 8.73 -19.57 3.54
N LEU A 18 9.21 -20.52 2.71
CA LEU A 18 10.39 -20.31 1.87
C LEU A 18 10.17 -19.17 0.86
N CYS A 19 9.04 -19.19 0.16
CA CYS A 19 8.70 -18.16 -0.83
C CYS A 19 8.51 -16.79 -0.17
N ALA A 20 7.84 -16.73 0.99
CA ALA A 20 7.57 -15.51 1.71
C ALA A 20 8.84 -14.88 2.31
N LEU A 21 9.75 -15.72 2.84
CA LEU A 21 11.06 -15.28 3.31
C LEU A 21 11.87 -14.68 2.16
N TYR A 22 11.97 -15.41 1.04
CA TYR A 22 12.69 -14.93 -0.14
C TYR A 22 12.11 -13.62 -0.71
N ALA A 23 10.79 -13.54 -0.86
CA ALA A 23 10.12 -12.31 -1.31
C ALA A 23 10.29 -11.13 -0.33
N THR A 24 10.36 -11.42 0.98
CA THR A 24 10.68 -10.40 1.99
C THR A 24 12.09 -9.87 1.80
N LEU A 25 13.08 -10.75 1.60
CA LEU A 25 14.47 -10.37 1.34
C LEU A 25 14.59 -9.52 0.07
N LEU A 26 13.89 -9.88 -1.00
CA LEU A 26 13.85 -9.06 -2.23
C LEU A 26 13.28 -7.66 -1.96
N THR A 27 12.18 -7.57 -1.21
CA THR A 27 11.53 -6.29 -0.90
C THR A 27 12.42 -5.42 0.00
N VAL A 28 13.02 -6.01 1.04
CA VAL A 28 13.95 -5.31 1.93
C VAL A 28 15.17 -4.84 1.15
N ALA A 29 15.79 -5.70 0.33
CA ALA A 29 16.90 -5.29 -0.50
C ALA A 29 16.51 -4.18 -1.48
N ALA A 30 15.33 -4.26 -2.08
CA ALA A 30 14.82 -3.21 -2.96
C ALA A 30 14.63 -1.87 -2.23
N LEU A 31 14.36 -1.86 -0.92
CA LEU A 31 14.19 -0.63 -0.13
C LEU A 31 15.51 -0.06 0.40
N TYR A 32 16.46 -0.94 0.78
CA TYR A 32 17.67 -0.55 1.51
C TYR A 32 18.96 -0.55 0.68
N THR A 33 18.98 -1.21 -0.47
CA THR A 33 20.17 -1.25 -1.34
C THR A 33 19.93 -0.44 -2.62
N LYS A 34 20.96 0.25 -3.11
CA LYS A 34 20.86 1.06 -4.35
C LYS A 34 20.64 0.21 -5.61
N ALA A 35 21.18 -1.01 -5.63
CA ALA A 35 21.13 -1.90 -6.80
C ALA A 35 19.99 -2.96 -6.72
N GLY A 36 19.38 -3.16 -5.55
CA GLY A 36 18.52 -4.32 -5.30
C GLY A 36 19.30 -5.64 -5.31
N ILE A 37 18.58 -6.77 -5.23
CA ILE A 37 19.14 -8.11 -5.49
C ILE A 37 18.63 -8.57 -6.85
N LYS A 38 19.50 -9.15 -7.68
CA LYS A 38 19.07 -9.80 -8.92
C LYS A 38 18.42 -11.13 -8.56
N SER A 39 17.11 -11.25 -8.74
CA SER A 39 16.42 -12.52 -8.54
C SER A 39 16.53 -13.40 -9.79
N PHE A 40 16.58 -14.70 -9.59
CA PHE A 40 16.53 -15.69 -10.68
C PHE A 40 15.22 -15.65 -11.49
N CYS A 41 14.18 -15.00 -10.94
CA CYS A 41 12.86 -14.82 -11.55
C CYS A 41 12.75 -13.48 -12.31
N SER A 42 13.84 -12.73 -12.52
CA SER A 42 13.87 -11.59 -13.45
C SER A 42 14.45 -12.06 -14.79
N ILE A 43 13.57 -12.58 -15.65
CA ILE A 43 13.93 -13.20 -16.93
C ILE A 43 13.68 -12.22 -18.09
N ASN A 44 12.52 -11.55 -18.06
CA ASN A 44 12.09 -10.60 -19.09
C ASN A 44 11.10 -9.58 -18.48
N ASN A 45 10.65 -8.63 -19.29
CA ASN A 45 9.73 -7.56 -18.83
C ASN A 45 8.36 -8.08 -18.36
N LEU A 46 7.95 -9.30 -18.77
CA LEU A 46 6.71 -9.91 -18.32
C LEU A 46 6.91 -10.74 -17.05
N PHE A 47 8.05 -11.40 -16.87
CA PHE A 47 8.40 -12.23 -15.72
C PHE A 47 9.53 -11.58 -14.92
N ASP A 48 9.15 -10.73 -13.98
CA ASP A 48 10.09 -9.98 -13.14
C ASP A 48 9.64 -9.87 -11.68
N CYS A 49 10.19 -10.75 -10.85
CA CYS A 49 9.98 -10.73 -9.41
C CYS A 49 10.59 -9.50 -8.70
N ASN A 50 11.65 -8.88 -9.25
CA ASN A 50 12.29 -7.70 -8.68
C ASN A 50 11.44 -6.46 -8.86
N TYR A 51 10.82 -6.30 -10.04
CA TYR A 51 9.89 -5.21 -10.31
C TYR A 51 8.75 -5.21 -9.29
N VAL A 52 8.10 -6.37 -9.09
CA VAL A 52 7.02 -6.52 -8.12
C VAL A 52 7.51 -6.24 -6.70
N ALA A 53 8.66 -6.78 -6.28
CA ALA A 53 9.23 -6.57 -4.94
C ALA A 53 9.62 -5.11 -4.67
N SER A 54 9.96 -4.34 -5.71
CA SER A 54 10.31 -2.91 -5.59
C SER A 54 9.11 -1.98 -5.67
N SER A 55 7.94 -2.49 -6.06
CA SER A 55 6.71 -1.70 -6.22
C SER A 55 6.08 -1.35 -4.87
N GLY A 56 5.32 -0.25 -4.82
CA GLY A 56 4.54 0.10 -3.63
C GLY A 56 3.51 -0.96 -3.24
N ALA A 57 3.07 -1.79 -4.19
CA ALA A 57 2.13 -2.89 -3.93
C ALA A 57 2.73 -4.02 -3.07
N ALA A 58 4.07 -4.09 -2.95
CA ALA A 58 4.77 -5.04 -2.08
C ALA A 58 4.74 -4.64 -0.59
N LEU A 59 4.23 -3.46 -0.23
CA LEU A 59 4.11 -3.00 1.14
C LEU A 59 2.65 -3.06 1.63
N LEU A 60 2.48 -3.44 2.90
CA LEU A 60 1.23 -3.39 3.64
C LEU A 60 1.52 -2.79 5.02
N PHE A 61 0.89 -1.65 5.33
CA PHE A 61 1.15 -0.87 6.56
C PHE A 61 2.63 -0.51 6.78
N GLY A 62 3.36 -0.23 5.69
CA GLY A 62 4.79 0.10 5.75
C GLY A 62 5.70 -1.09 6.06
N VAL A 63 5.19 -2.32 5.96
CA VAL A 63 5.95 -3.56 6.15
C VAL A 63 5.81 -4.41 4.88
N PRO A 64 6.85 -5.15 4.44
CA PRO A 64 6.73 -6.05 3.31
C PRO A 64 5.52 -6.99 3.44
N LEU A 65 4.65 -7.03 2.44
CA LEU A 65 3.48 -7.91 2.40
C LEU A 65 3.88 -9.39 2.61
N ALA A 66 5.00 -9.78 2.01
CA ALA A 66 5.56 -11.12 2.15
C ALA A 66 5.94 -11.47 3.61
N TRP A 67 6.26 -10.48 4.45
CA TRP A 67 6.55 -10.73 5.87
C TRP A 67 5.29 -11.12 6.65
N TRP A 68 4.16 -10.48 6.35
CA TRP A 68 2.87 -10.89 6.91
C TRP A 68 2.56 -12.34 6.54
N ALA A 69 2.80 -12.72 5.28
CA ALA A 69 2.64 -14.10 4.83
C ALA A 69 3.59 -15.07 5.56
N PHE A 70 4.86 -14.68 5.74
CA PHE A 70 5.85 -15.48 6.46
C PHE A 70 5.39 -15.82 7.89
N THR A 71 4.96 -14.82 8.65
CA THR A 71 4.47 -15.03 10.03
C THR A 71 3.20 -15.89 10.07
N TYR A 72 2.29 -15.70 9.11
CA TYR A 72 1.09 -16.53 8.94
C TYR A 72 1.43 -18.00 8.67
N TYR A 73 2.38 -18.30 7.78
CA TYR A 73 2.76 -19.68 7.49
C TYR A 73 3.49 -20.34 8.66
N LEU A 74 4.32 -19.61 9.42
CA LEU A 74 4.94 -20.15 10.64
C LEU A 74 3.90 -20.53 11.69
N TRP A 75 2.89 -19.68 11.88
CA TRP A 75 1.76 -19.98 12.76
C TRP A 75 0.99 -21.21 12.28
N LEU A 76 0.69 -21.33 10.97
CA LEU A 76 0.02 -22.50 10.42
C LEU A 76 0.81 -23.80 10.59
N ILE A 77 2.13 -23.79 10.34
CA ILE A 77 2.98 -24.97 10.57
C ILE A 77 2.89 -25.40 12.04
N SER A 78 2.92 -24.44 12.96
CA SER A 78 2.78 -24.70 14.39
C SER A 78 1.43 -25.36 14.71
N VAL A 79 0.32 -24.80 14.20
CA VAL A 79 -1.04 -25.37 14.38
C VAL A 79 -1.13 -26.79 13.82
N VAL A 80 -0.62 -27.02 12.61
CA VAL A 80 -0.70 -28.33 11.95
C VAL A 80 0.17 -29.37 12.67
N THR A 81 1.37 -28.99 13.08
CA THR A 81 2.29 -29.87 13.83
C THR A 81 1.70 -30.30 15.16
N LEU A 82 1.03 -29.39 15.89
CA LEU A 82 0.32 -29.73 17.12
C LEU A 82 -0.75 -30.80 16.90
N THR A 83 -1.41 -30.79 15.72
CA THR A 83 -2.43 -31.80 15.37
C THR A 83 -1.85 -33.18 15.03
N PHE A 84 -0.53 -33.29 14.88
CA PHE A 84 0.20 -34.55 14.72
C PHE A 84 0.80 -35.04 16.04
N VAL A 85 1.36 -34.13 16.83
CA VAL A 85 2.12 -34.47 18.04
C VAL A 85 1.23 -34.67 19.27
N SER A 86 0.15 -33.90 19.39
CA SER A 86 -0.67 -33.89 20.60
C SER A 86 -2.02 -34.58 20.38
N SER A 87 -2.39 -35.45 21.31
CA SER A 87 -3.69 -36.14 21.36
C SER A 87 -4.86 -35.26 21.81
N GLN A 88 -4.60 -33.99 22.16
CA GLN A 88 -5.63 -33.04 22.58
C GLN A 88 -6.55 -32.61 21.43
N ASN A 89 -7.71 -32.04 21.77
CA ASN A 89 -8.68 -31.57 20.80
C ASN A 89 -8.27 -30.21 20.19
N HIS A 90 -7.59 -30.23 19.04
CA HIS A 90 -7.14 -29.03 18.32
C HIS A 90 -8.17 -28.41 17.37
N ARG A 91 -9.43 -28.85 17.42
CA ARG A 91 -10.48 -28.33 16.53
C ARG A 91 -10.65 -26.80 16.59
N PRO A 92 -10.57 -26.12 17.75
CA PRO A 92 -10.62 -24.65 17.81
C PRO A 92 -9.48 -23.96 17.06
N LEU A 93 -8.27 -24.53 17.06
CA LEU A 93 -7.11 -23.99 16.33
C LEU A 93 -7.30 -24.13 14.81
N ILE A 94 -7.84 -25.25 14.34
CA ILE A 94 -8.13 -25.46 12.91
C ILE A 94 -9.24 -24.50 12.44
N ILE A 95 -10.25 -24.24 13.28
CA ILE A 95 -11.29 -23.24 12.98
C ILE A 95 -10.68 -21.83 12.92
N ALA A 96 -9.83 -21.47 13.87
CA ALA A 96 -9.11 -20.20 13.83
C ALA A 96 -8.26 -20.07 12.55
N ALA A 97 -7.55 -21.13 12.15
CA ALA A 97 -6.79 -21.18 10.91
C ALA A 97 -7.68 -20.95 9.68
N PHE A 98 -8.86 -21.56 9.63
CA PHE A 98 -9.84 -21.34 8.57
C PHE A 98 -10.34 -19.89 8.51
N ILE A 99 -10.68 -19.30 9.67
CA ILE A 99 -11.14 -17.91 9.76
C ILE A 99 -10.06 -16.95 9.27
N VAL A 100 -8.81 -17.15 9.69
CA VAL A 100 -7.67 -16.31 9.28
C VAL A 100 -7.32 -16.52 7.79
N SER A 101 -7.53 -17.72 7.25
CA SER A 101 -7.25 -18.01 5.84
C SER A 101 -8.20 -17.29 4.87
N LEU A 102 -9.41 -16.92 5.31
CA LEU A 102 -10.38 -16.22 4.47
C LEU A 102 -9.89 -14.83 3.99
N PRO A 103 -9.49 -13.89 4.87
CA PRO A 103 -8.92 -12.61 4.42
C PRO A 103 -7.61 -12.80 3.64
N VAL A 104 -6.80 -13.82 3.95
CA VAL A 104 -5.58 -14.14 3.18
C VAL A 104 -5.91 -14.50 1.72
N LEU A 105 -6.97 -15.29 1.49
CA LEU A 105 -7.42 -15.64 0.15
C LEU A 105 -7.94 -14.40 -0.60
N VAL A 106 -8.75 -13.57 0.06
CA VAL A 106 -9.25 -12.30 -0.52
C VAL A 106 -8.10 -11.38 -0.90
N LEU A 107 -7.11 -11.20 -0.03
CA LEU A 107 -5.91 -10.42 -0.32
C LEU A 107 -5.10 -11.02 -1.48
N SER A 108 -5.01 -12.35 -1.59
CA SER A 108 -4.32 -13.02 -2.70
C SER A 108 -5.00 -12.72 -4.04
N ILE A 109 -6.33 -12.76 -4.09
CA ILE A 109 -7.10 -12.42 -5.29
C ILE A 109 -6.89 -10.94 -5.67
N PHE A 110 -6.98 -10.04 -4.69
CA PHE A 110 -6.76 -8.60 -4.92
C PHE A 110 -5.33 -8.33 -5.43
N LYS A 111 -4.32 -8.99 -4.87
CA LYS A 111 -2.93 -8.81 -5.28
C LYS A 111 -2.63 -9.44 -6.64
N ALA A 112 -3.26 -10.56 -6.98
CA ALA A 112 -3.22 -11.12 -8.33
C ALA A 112 -3.85 -10.14 -9.35
N TRP A 113 -4.97 -9.51 -9.00
CA TRP A 113 -5.59 -8.48 -9.84
C TRP A 113 -4.66 -7.27 -10.04
N GLN A 114 -4.06 -6.73 -8.97
CA GLN A 114 -3.07 -5.64 -9.09
C GLN A 114 -1.88 -6.04 -9.99
N MET A 115 -1.40 -7.28 -9.87
CA MET A 115 -0.29 -7.79 -10.66
C MET A 115 -0.60 -7.81 -12.17
N ILE A 116 -1.80 -8.25 -12.55
CA ILE A 116 -2.21 -8.37 -13.96
C ILE A 116 -2.59 -7.02 -14.56
N PHE A 117 -3.41 -6.23 -13.87
CA PHE A 117 -4.02 -5.03 -14.46
C PHE A 117 -3.23 -3.75 -14.22
N TYR A 118 -2.54 -3.64 -13.08
CA TYR A 118 -1.81 -2.42 -12.71
C TYR A 118 -0.32 -2.52 -13.06
N LEU A 119 0.35 -3.58 -12.61
CA LEU A 119 1.79 -3.75 -12.82
C LEU A 119 2.12 -4.35 -14.20
N LYS A 120 1.23 -5.18 -14.77
CA LYS A 120 1.45 -5.92 -16.03
C LYS A 120 2.74 -6.77 -16.03
N VAL A 121 3.16 -7.21 -14.85
CA VAL A 121 4.34 -8.03 -14.61
C VAL A 121 3.95 -9.21 -13.74
N ILE A 122 4.44 -10.40 -14.06
CA ILE A 122 4.16 -11.66 -13.38
C ILE A 122 5.34 -12.02 -12.48
N CYS A 123 5.04 -12.26 -11.20
CA CYS A 123 6.01 -12.76 -10.22
C CYS A 123 5.72 -14.23 -9.91
N ILE A 124 6.67 -15.11 -10.22
CA ILE A 124 6.54 -16.57 -10.00
C ILE A 124 6.34 -16.88 -8.51
N PHE A 125 7.07 -16.21 -7.61
CA PHE A 125 6.90 -16.40 -6.17
C PHE A 125 5.51 -15.97 -5.68
N CYS A 126 4.95 -14.90 -6.23
CA CYS A 126 3.58 -14.49 -5.91
C CYS A 126 2.57 -15.55 -6.36
N ILE A 127 2.71 -16.09 -7.57
CA ILE A 127 1.85 -17.19 -8.05
C ILE A 127 1.96 -18.40 -7.11
N LEU A 128 3.17 -18.81 -6.73
CA LEU A 128 3.38 -19.93 -5.80
C LEU A 128 2.70 -19.67 -4.45
N LEU A 129 2.81 -18.45 -3.91
CA LEU A 129 2.13 -18.06 -2.67
C LEU A 129 0.61 -18.06 -2.80
N TYR A 130 0.06 -17.59 -3.93
CA TYR A 130 -1.39 -17.60 -4.17
C TYR A 130 -1.93 -19.03 -4.31
N LEU A 131 -1.21 -19.90 -5.00
CA LEU A 131 -1.53 -21.33 -5.10
C LEU A 131 -1.46 -21.99 -3.72
N ALA A 132 -0.40 -21.73 -2.94
CA ALA A 132 -0.28 -22.23 -1.58
C ALA A 132 -1.46 -21.80 -0.69
N ASN A 133 -1.88 -20.53 -0.78
CA ASN A 133 -3.03 -20.01 -0.03
C ASN A 133 -4.34 -20.69 -0.44
N ALA A 134 -4.57 -20.91 -1.73
CA ALA A 134 -5.74 -21.63 -2.23
C ALA A 134 -5.75 -23.09 -1.74
N THR A 135 -4.59 -23.78 -1.78
CA THR A 135 -4.44 -25.16 -1.30
C THR A 135 -4.64 -25.27 0.21
N ILE A 136 -4.14 -24.31 0.99
CA ILE A 136 -4.34 -24.23 2.44
C ILE A 136 -5.83 -24.08 2.75
N PHE A 137 -6.49 -23.11 2.12
CA PHE A 137 -7.92 -22.87 2.34
C PHE A 137 -8.78 -24.09 1.98
N TRP A 138 -8.50 -24.71 0.82
CA TRP A 138 -9.17 -25.95 0.41
C TRP A 138 -8.93 -27.10 1.39
N SER A 139 -7.69 -27.27 1.85
CA SER A 139 -7.34 -28.31 2.82
C SER A 139 -8.06 -28.10 4.15
N LEU A 140 -8.17 -26.86 4.63
CA LEU A 140 -8.90 -26.52 5.85
C LEU A 140 -10.40 -26.79 5.72
N ILE A 141 -11.04 -26.49 4.59
CA ILE A 141 -12.45 -26.87 4.33
C ILE A 141 -12.64 -28.38 4.44
N LYS A 142 -11.74 -29.15 3.83
CA LYS A 142 -11.80 -30.62 3.85
C LYS A 142 -11.56 -31.19 5.26
N ILE A 143 -10.61 -30.65 6.01
CA ILE A 143 -10.31 -31.08 7.39
C ILE A 143 -11.48 -30.75 8.33
N LEU A 144 -12.07 -29.56 8.20
CA LEU A 144 -13.24 -29.17 9.00
C LEU A 144 -14.50 -29.95 8.61
N ASN A 145 -14.46 -30.66 7.48
CA ASN A 145 -15.57 -31.41 6.91
C ASN A 145 -16.85 -30.57 6.98
N LEU A 146 -16.77 -29.33 6.49
CA LEU A 146 -17.89 -28.39 6.39
C LEU A 146 -18.90 -28.97 5.39
N LYS A 147 -19.64 -29.99 5.80
CA LYS A 147 -20.85 -30.42 5.10
C LYS A 147 -21.85 -29.28 5.30
N TYR A 148 -22.02 -28.48 4.26
CA TYR A 148 -23.14 -27.57 4.14
C TYR A 148 -24.41 -28.43 4.10
N THR A 149 -25.01 -28.64 5.27
CA THR A 149 -26.21 -29.45 5.39
C THR A 149 -27.37 -28.61 4.87
N ARG A 150 -27.62 -28.68 3.56
CA ARG A 150 -28.80 -28.07 2.89
C ARG A 150 -30.14 -28.64 3.40
N LYS A 151 -30.11 -29.63 4.29
CA LYS A 151 -31.26 -30.37 4.81
C LYS A 151 -31.86 -29.78 6.11
N GLN A 152 -31.88 -28.45 6.22
CA GLN A 152 -32.44 -27.77 7.40
C GLN A 152 -33.28 -26.53 7.07
N VAL A 153 -33.51 -26.24 5.78
CA VAL A 153 -34.37 -25.13 5.34
C VAL A 153 -35.81 -25.58 5.04
N ASN A 154 -36.04 -26.87 4.75
CA ASN A 154 -37.36 -27.38 4.35
C ASN A 154 -38.10 -28.14 5.46
N THR A 155 -37.81 -27.89 6.74
CA THR A 155 -38.56 -28.51 7.84
C THR A 155 -38.79 -27.50 8.95
N GLY A 156 -39.43 -26.38 8.57
CA GLY A 156 -40.23 -25.61 9.49
C GLY A 156 -41.53 -26.39 9.74
N LEU A 157 -41.90 -26.53 11.01
CA LEU A 157 -42.99 -27.36 11.56
C LEU A 157 -42.64 -28.85 11.71
N GLN A 158 -42.87 -29.33 12.93
CA GLN A 158 -42.57 -30.67 13.44
C GLN A 158 -41.12 -30.86 13.86
N LEU A 159 -40.82 -30.47 15.10
CA LEU A 159 -40.13 -31.27 16.12
C LEU A 159 -39.89 -30.39 17.36
N GLN A 160 -40.99 -30.08 18.06
CA GLN A 160 -41.00 -29.29 19.30
C GLN A 160 -40.87 -30.15 20.57
N GLN A 161 -40.72 -31.49 20.54
CA GLN A 161 -40.98 -32.28 21.76
C GLN A 161 -40.00 -33.37 22.20
N SER A 162 -38.81 -33.55 21.60
CA SER A 162 -37.90 -34.58 22.11
C SER A 162 -36.44 -34.15 22.15
N GLY A 163 -35.93 -33.92 23.36
CA GLY A 163 -34.50 -34.07 23.66
C GLY A 163 -33.57 -32.95 23.21
N ARG A 164 -33.59 -31.83 23.94
CA ARG A 164 -32.44 -30.92 24.11
C ARG A 164 -31.17 -31.73 24.39
N LYS A 165 -30.31 -32.03 23.40
CA LYS A 165 -28.85 -32.30 23.56
C LYS A 165 -28.07 -32.69 22.30
N ALA A 166 -28.52 -32.40 21.07
CA ALA A 166 -27.80 -32.90 19.88
C ALA A 166 -27.43 -31.88 18.78
N TRP A 167 -27.95 -30.64 18.79
CA TRP A 167 -27.92 -29.87 17.54
C TRP A 167 -27.69 -28.36 17.63
N TYR A 168 -26.88 -27.93 18.59
CA TYR A 168 -26.16 -26.66 18.53
C TYR A 168 -24.78 -26.92 19.16
N ARG A 169 -23.81 -27.40 18.37
CA ARG A 169 -22.41 -27.26 18.80
C ARG A 169 -22.01 -25.84 18.39
N PRO A 170 -21.99 -24.85 19.30
CA PRO A 170 -21.45 -23.55 18.96
C PRO A 170 -20.06 -23.77 18.38
N VAL A 171 -19.71 -23.00 17.35
CA VAL A 171 -18.32 -22.89 16.90
C VAL A 171 -17.56 -22.31 18.08
N ASN A 172 -17.09 -23.17 18.98
CA ASN A 172 -16.42 -22.78 20.21
C ASN A 172 -14.98 -22.42 19.83
N VAL A 173 -14.83 -21.26 19.20
CA VAL A 173 -13.52 -20.67 18.97
C VAL A 173 -13.04 -20.23 20.33
N SER A 174 -12.16 -21.02 20.93
CA SER A 174 -11.48 -20.62 22.15
C SER A 174 -10.73 -19.32 21.85
N ILE A 175 -11.04 -18.24 22.57
CA ILE A 175 -10.34 -16.94 22.48
C ILE A 175 -8.81 -17.12 22.41
N PRO A 176 -8.18 -18.04 23.17
CA PRO A 176 -6.75 -18.34 23.04
C PRO A 176 -6.26 -18.75 21.64
N ALA A 177 -7.08 -19.46 20.86
CA ALA A 177 -6.72 -19.94 19.54
C ALA A 177 -6.59 -18.79 18.53
N LEU A 178 -7.56 -17.86 18.53
CA LEU A 178 -7.48 -16.64 17.71
C LEU A 178 -6.38 -15.70 18.23
N ALA A 179 -6.25 -15.56 19.55
CA ALA A 179 -5.21 -14.75 20.16
C ALA A 179 -3.81 -15.21 19.73
N SER A 180 -3.58 -16.52 19.58
CA SER A 180 -2.28 -17.04 19.11
C SER A 180 -1.89 -16.52 17.72
N ALA A 181 -2.85 -16.40 16.80
CA ALA A 181 -2.62 -15.86 15.47
C ALA A 181 -2.26 -14.36 15.55
N LEU A 182 -3.02 -13.60 16.34
CA LEU A 182 -2.80 -12.18 16.53
C LEU A 182 -1.43 -11.92 17.18
N VAL A 183 -1.06 -12.68 18.20
CA VAL A 183 0.25 -12.54 18.86
C VAL A 183 1.38 -12.75 17.85
N VAL A 184 1.36 -13.84 17.08
CA VAL A 184 2.42 -14.10 16.08
C VAL A 184 2.49 -12.98 15.04
N VAL A 185 1.33 -12.50 14.57
CA VAL A 185 1.24 -11.44 13.57
C VAL A 185 1.72 -10.08 14.11
N PHE A 186 1.27 -9.68 15.31
CA PHE A 186 1.68 -8.41 15.93
C PHE A 186 3.14 -8.43 16.36
N THR A 187 3.61 -9.50 16.99
CA THR A 187 5.03 -9.64 17.35
C THR A 187 5.90 -9.58 16.09
N GLY A 188 5.52 -10.28 15.03
CA GLY A 188 6.19 -10.20 13.73
C GLY A 188 6.20 -8.79 13.14
N TYR A 189 5.07 -8.07 13.19
CA TYR A 189 4.97 -6.68 12.75
C TYR A 189 5.97 -5.77 13.48
N TYR A 190 6.00 -5.84 14.81
CA TYR A 190 6.90 -5.00 15.61
C TYR A 190 8.38 -5.35 15.37
N ILE A 191 8.73 -6.64 15.27
CA ILE A 191 10.09 -7.07 14.94
C ILE A 191 10.55 -6.47 13.60
N MET A 192 9.74 -6.60 12.55
CA MET A 192 10.13 -6.12 11.23
C MET A 192 10.21 -4.59 11.17
N LYS A 193 9.28 -3.88 11.83
CA LYS A 193 9.32 -2.42 11.91
C LYS A 193 10.53 -1.91 12.69
N MET A 194 10.94 -2.64 13.73
CA MET A 194 12.12 -2.32 14.53
C MET A 194 13.42 -2.56 13.74
N LEU A 195 13.52 -3.69 13.05
CA LEU A 195 14.73 -4.05 12.28
C LEU A 195 14.87 -3.22 10.99
N PHE A 196 13.74 -2.89 10.34
CA PHE A 196 13.72 -2.25 9.03
C PHE A 196 12.71 -1.09 8.98
N PRO A 197 12.97 0.03 9.67
CA PRO A 197 12.08 1.19 9.64
C PRO A 197 12.06 1.85 8.25
N VAL A 198 10.97 1.65 7.49
CA VAL A 198 10.84 2.15 6.10
C VAL A 198 11.08 3.65 5.98
N SER A 199 10.72 4.45 6.99
CA SER A 199 11.01 5.89 7.05
C SER A 199 12.52 6.21 7.02
N GLY A 200 13.36 5.30 7.52
CA GLY A 200 14.82 5.40 7.47
C GLY A 200 15.44 4.85 6.19
N SER A 201 14.67 4.22 5.30
CA SER A 201 15.21 3.59 4.10
C SER A 201 15.82 4.61 3.12
N PRO A 202 16.97 4.33 2.51
CA PRO A 202 17.58 5.17 1.48
C PRO A 202 16.64 5.54 0.33
N LYS A 203 15.78 4.60 -0.13
CA LYS A 203 14.75 4.90 -1.14
C LYS A 203 13.70 5.88 -0.63
N MET A 204 13.19 5.73 0.59
CA MET A 204 12.22 6.69 1.13
C MET A 204 12.87 8.08 1.29
N LYS A 205 14.14 8.15 1.72
CA LYS A 205 14.88 9.40 1.76
C LYS A 205 15.10 10.00 0.38
N SER A 206 15.40 9.19 -0.64
CA SER A 206 15.50 9.67 -2.03
C SER A 206 14.15 10.15 -2.55
N TYR A 207 13.04 9.44 -2.30
CA TYR A 207 11.70 9.90 -2.67
C TYR A 207 11.27 11.16 -1.92
N LEU A 208 11.61 11.33 -0.64
CA LEU A 208 11.35 12.57 0.09
C LEU A 208 12.22 13.72 -0.42
N THR A 209 13.46 13.42 -0.82
CA THR A 209 14.38 14.40 -1.40
C THR A 209 13.92 14.79 -2.81
N GLU A 210 13.56 13.82 -3.65
CA GLU A 210 12.98 14.00 -4.97
C GLU A 210 11.60 14.63 -4.89
N ALA A 211 10.74 14.35 -3.92
CA ALA A 211 9.46 15.04 -3.75
C ALA A 211 9.66 16.49 -3.29
N LYS A 212 10.66 16.72 -2.43
CA LYS A 212 11.06 18.06 -1.98
C LYS A 212 11.75 18.88 -3.08
N LEU A 213 12.42 18.22 -4.03
CA LEU A 213 13.06 18.83 -5.20
C LEU A 213 12.11 18.95 -6.40
N ALA A 214 11.33 17.91 -6.74
CA ALA A 214 10.36 17.89 -7.83
C ALA A 214 9.17 18.82 -7.58
N GLY A 215 8.79 19.04 -6.31
CA GLY A 215 7.82 20.07 -5.96
C GLY A 215 8.31 21.51 -6.18
N ARG A 216 9.62 21.72 -6.34
CA ARG A 216 10.22 23.05 -6.57
C ARG A 216 10.77 23.24 -7.98
N ASP A 217 11.53 22.30 -8.51
CA ASP A 217 12.28 22.51 -9.74
C ASP A 217 11.52 22.09 -11.00
N VAL A 218 10.70 21.03 -10.94
CA VAL A 218 9.94 20.52 -12.11
C VAL A 218 8.74 21.42 -12.41
N ILE A 219 8.01 21.85 -11.38
CA ILE A 219 6.88 22.78 -11.53
C ILE A 219 7.35 24.14 -12.02
N VAL A 220 8.45 24.68 -11.47
CA VAL A 220 8.94 26.01 -11.86
C VAL A 220 9.49 25.98 -13.28
N LYS A 221 10.27 24.97 -13.68
CA LYS A 221 10.84 24.93 -15.03
C LYS A 221 9.76 24.82 -16.10
N GLU A 222 8.77 23.96 -15.90
CA GLU A 222 7.68 23.80 -16.88
C GLU A 222 6.71 24.99 -16.87
N ALA A 223 6.39 25.56 -15.70
CA ALA A 223 5.59 26.78 -15.60
C ALA A 223 6.29 27.98 -16.25
N LEU A 224 7.61 28.13 -16.05
CA LEU A 224 8.40 29.17 -16.71
C LEU A 224 8.46 28.94 -18.23
N THR A 225 8.68 27.71 -18.69
CA THR A 225 8.67 27.41 -20.14
C THR A 225 7.32 27.73 -20.76
N ARG A 226 6.19 27.36 -20.12
CA ARG A 226 4.85 27.70 -20.63
C ARG A 226 4.57 29.19 -20.55
N HIS A 227 4.96 29.87 -19.47
CA HIS A 227 4.81 31.32 -19.31
C HIS A 227 5.58 32.08 -20.39
N PHE A 228 6.85 31.74 -20.62
CA PHE A 228 7.68 32.38 -21.65
C PHE A 228 7.37 31.93 -23.09
N ALA A 229 6.66 30.81 -23.28
CA ALA A 229 6.12 30.41 -24.58
C ALA A 229 4.86 31.20 -24.98
N GLN A 230 4.25 31.97 -24.06
CA GLN A 230 3.12 32.82 -24.41
C GLN A 230 3.58 33.97 -25.31
N PRO A 231 2.80 34.33 -26.35
CA PRO A 231 3.13 35.47 -27.18
C PRO A 231 3.14 36.73 -26.32
N ARG A 232 4.22 37.50 -26.40
CA ARG A 232 4.33 38.78 -25.69
C ARG A 232 3.23 39.70 -26.19
N ARG A 233 2.35 40.12 -25.29
CA ARG A 233 1.35 41.15 -25.58
C ARG A 233 1.95 42.49 -25.21
N ASN A 234 2.03 43.39 -26.19
CA ASN A 234 2.27 44.79 -25.88
C ASN A 234 1.01 45.36 -25.26
N ILE A 235 1.14 45.85 -24.02
CA ILE A 235 0.08 46.55 -23.31
C ILE A 235 0.39 48.03 -23.46
N GLU A 236 -0.45 48.74 -24.22
CA GLU A 236 -0.36 50.20 -24.31
C GLU A 236 -0.96 50.80 -23.04
N LEU A 237 -0.15 51.57 -22.32
CA LEU A 237 -0.58 52.29 -21.13
C LEU A 237 -1.17 53.65 -21.52
N PRO A 238 -2.36 54.01 -21.02
CA PRO A 238 -2.88 55.37 -21.16
C PRO A 238 -1.90 56.43 -20.62
N ARG A 239 -1.90 57.62 -21.21
CA ARG A 239 -1.10 58.73 -20.67
C ARG A 239 -1.58 59.07 -19.27
N GLY A 240 -0.63 59.19 -18.33
CA GLY A 240 -0.93 59.53 -16.93
C GLY A 240 -1.29 58.34 -16.04
N THR A 241 -1.08 57.09 -16.48
CA THR A 241 -1.24 55.91 -15.61
C THR A 241 -0.41 56.08 -14.32
N PRO A 242 -1.02 55.90 -13.13
CA PRO A 242 -0.31 55.96 -11.87
C PRO A 242 0.84 54.96 -11.83
N ALA A 243 2.04 55.45 -11.54
CA ALA A 243 3.23 54.64 -11.47
C ALA A 243 4.02 54.95 -10.19
N PHE A 244 4.64 53.91 -9.62
CA PHE A 244 5.51 53.99 -8.47
C PHE A 244 6.92 53.51 -8.87
N GLY A 245 7.95 54.23 -8.43
CA GLY A 245 9.35 53.97 -8.77
C GLY A 245 9.91 54.95 -9.82
N ASP A 246 11.12 54.67 -10.30
CA ASP A 246 11.81 55.51 -11.28
C ASP A 246 11.09 55.47 -12.66
N PRO A 247 10.68 56.62 -13.24
CA PRO A 247 10.11 56.67 -14.59
C PRO A 247 10.99 56.02 -15.67
N GLN A 248 12.32 56.07 -15.50
CA GLN A 248 13.34 55.55 -16.40
C GLN A 248 13.80 54.11 -16.08
N ALA A 249 13.11 53.42 -15.15
CA ALA A 249 13.45 52.06 -14.77
C ALA A 249 13.47 51.10 -15.98
N PRO A 250 14.50 50.22 -16.10
CA PRO A 250 14.64 49.27 -17.20
C PRO A 250 13.56 48.19 -17.24
N VAL A 251 12.87 47.93 -16.12
CA VAL A 251 11.76 46.98 -16.03
C VAL A 251 10.49 47.71 -15.61
N THR A 252 9.42 47.55 -16.39
CA THR A 252 8.09 48.04 -16.03
C THR A 252 7.16 46.84 -15.75
N ILE A 253 6.60 46.79 -14.54
CA ILE A 253 5.56 45.85 -14.14
C ILE A 253 4.22 46.55 -14.28
N ILE A 254 3.28 45.93 -14.98
CA ILE A 254 1.89 46.43 -15.10
C ILE A 254 1.02 45.49 -14.27
N GLU A 255 0.45 46.01 -13.19
CA GLU A 255 -0.43 45.26 -12.29
C GLU A 255 -1.89 45.65 -12.53
N PHE A 256 -2.72 44.68 -12.89
CA PHE A 256 -4.17 44.80 -12.91
C PHE A 256 -4.72 44.24 -11.60
N SER A 257 -5.35 45.08 -10.78
CA SER A 257 -5.66 44.70 -9.40
C SER A 257 -6.91 45.40 -8.87
N ASP A 258 -7.57 44.74 -7.94
CA ASP A 258 -8.82 45.17 -7.30
C ASP A 258 -8.60 45.35 -5.79
N PHE A 259 -9.02 46.50 -5.27
CA PHE A 259 -8.94 46.82 -3.85
C PHE A 259 -9.84 45.93 -2.98
N GLN A 260 -10.85 45.29 -3.55
CA GLN A 260 -11.75 44.39 -2.83
C GLN A 260 -11.34 42.92 -2.92
N CYS A 261 -10.31 42.59 -3.71
CA CYS A 261 -9.85 41.21 -3.87
C CYS A 261 -8.79 40.83 -2.80
N PRO A 262 -9.02 39.79 -1.97
CA PRO A 262 -8.08 39.40 -0.91
C PRO A 262 -6.74 38.87 -1.46
N TYR A 263 -6.74 38.30 -2.67
CA TYR A 263 -5.51 37.83 -3.31
C TYR A 263 -4.66 38.98 -3.84
N CYS A 264 -5.30 40.02 -4.38
CA CYS A 264 -4.66 41.27 -4.76
C CYS A 264 -3.98 41.93 -3.54
N GLN A 265 -4.63 41.89 -2.37
CA GLN A 265 -4.02 42.37 -1.13
C GLN A 265 -2.71 41.62 -0.81
N VAL A 266 -2.72 40.28 -0.87
CA VAL A 266 -1.50 39.49 -0.61
C VAL A 266 -0.40 39.79 -1.64
N ALA A 267 -0.76 39.91 -2.91
CA ALA A 267 0.19 40.25 -3.98
C ALA A 267 0.82 41.64 -3.77
N SER A 268 0.02 42.63 -3.36
CA SER A 268 0.50 44.00 -3.12
C SER A 268 1.58 44.09 -2.04
N ILE A 269 1.49 43.24 -0.99
CA ILE A 269 2.51 43.17 0.07
C ILE A 269 3.84 42.68 -0.52
N LYS A 270 3.79 41.65 -1.37
CA LYS A 270 4.98 41.07 -2.00
C LYS A 270 5.59 41.98 -3.06
N LEU A 271 4.76 42.64 -3.85
CA LEU A 271 5.23 43.65 -4.81
C LEU A 271 5.90 44.82 -4.10
N LYS A 272 5.40 45.24 -2.94
CA LYS A 272 6.03 46.30 -2.13
C LYS A 272 7.42 45.89 -1.62
N GLU A 273 7.59 44.65 -1.16
CA GLU A 273 8.91 44.11 -0.79
C GLU A 273 9.88 44.16 -2.00
N LEU A 274 9.44 43.68 -3.17
CA LEU A 274 10.24 43.68 -4.40
C LEU A 274 10.64 45.10 -4.85
N LEU A 275 9.70 46.04 -4.80
CA LEU A 275 9.97 47.44 -5.14
C LEU A 275 10.93 48.11 -4.17
N SER A 276 10.95 47.68 -2.90
CA SER A 276 11.94 48.19 -1.94
C SER A 276 13.35 47.68 -2.24
N GLU A 277 13.48 46.43 -2.67
CA GLU A 277 14.75 45.78 -3.00
C GLU A 277 15.32 46.27 -4.34
N PHE A 278 14.45 46.53 -5.33
CA PHE A 278 14.83 46.86 -6.71
C PHE A 278 14.34 48.25 -7.16
N SER A 279 14.26 49.21 -6.24
CA SER A 279 13.62 50.52 -6.43
C SER A 279 14.09 51.35 -7.62
N VAL A 280 15.34 51.17 -8.06
CA VAL A 280 15.93 51.85 -9.24
C VAL A 280 15.68 51.07 -10.54
N MET A 281 15.50 49.75 -10.43
CA MET A 281 15.40 48.87 -11.59
C MET A 281 13.96 48.60 -12.03
N VAL A 282 12.99 48.84 -11.16
CA VAL A 282 11.59 48.46 -11.37
C VAL A 282 10.65 49.65 -11.19
N LYS A 283 9.81 49.87 -12.19
CA LYS A 283 8.64 50.75 -12.13
C LYS A 283 7.37 49.90 -12.09
N LEU A 284 6.49 50.16 -11.14
CA LEU A 284 5.17 49.52 -11.06
C LEU A 284 4.09 50.48 -11.55
N CYS A 285 3.35 50.09 -12.60
CA CYS A 285 2.16 50.78 -13.07
C CYS A 285 0.92 50.03 -12.56
N PHE A 286 0.06 50.73 -11.82
CA PHE A 286 -1.17 50.16 -11.28
C PHE A 286 -2.36 50.48 -12.18
N ILE A 287 -3.14 49.46 -12.53
CA ILE A 287 -4.39 49.57 -13.27
C ILE A 287 -5.49 48.98 -12.41
N HIS A 288 -6.47 49.82 -12.06
CA HIS A 288 -7.64 49.34 -11.35
C HIS A 288 -8.46 48.44 -12.27
N TYR A 289 -8.64 47.19 -11.87
CA TYR A 289 -9.40 46.19 -12.60
C TYR A 289 -10.37 45.51 -11.64
N PRO A 290 -11.54 46.12 -11.38
CA PRO A 290 -12.53 45.55 -10.48
C PRO A 290 -13.05 44.23 -11.04
N LEU A 291 -13.03 43.17 -10.22
CA LEU A 291 -13.40 41.80 -10.57
C LEU A 291 -14.83 41.45 -10.11
#